data_AF-G0WE14-F1
#
_entry.id   AF-G0WE14-F1
#
_cell.length_a   1.000
_cell.length_b   1.000
_cell.length_c   1.000
_cell.angle_alpha   90.00
_cell.angle_beta   90.00
_cell.angle_gamma   90.00
#
_symmetry.space_group_name_H-M   'P 1'
#
loop_
_entity.id
_entity.type
_entity.pdbx_description
1 polymer ?
#
loop_
_entity_poly.entity_id
_entity_poly.type
_entity_poly.pdbx_seq_one_letter_code
_entity_poly.pdbx_strand_id
1 'polypeptide(L)'
;MKIHSILSYIILLPLSQALEITHDVLQTGSITYNEPITIDTDKSLKVTSGTNVNFMGSLNVDGNLCVSSNYINVTGSITNSHNIYLYNPGRYSHTSGTNIAVKSILNEKEGLLTVQSGAYLVNELFGASDSFINEGIINIPSFFPNLSIYGPESGIENTGTIVLGNTNATFSNSVTGGGCISNLNDAVYLDSTKEIDQTFWNSGGMEIHVIRGSYAKPLVFRGFSKGASIGYAVSSQTKTLSWNYDPTNGSMVINTSSSGASSDIINIDLGPGYNSSLFTITIDSVGIPGVSGVTQRYLTVRYKGVSPETTPPSECRLPSSLDYGQCSVLHLSSSSSHLPSSSSSSIRATQISSSLKSTQASLNGHETSSRCIITNTRTKFQNTISTTHREYVTGTDLTPITLSSKVVTYFIAGNQTQKMSSS
;
A
#
# COMPACT_ATOMS: atom_id res chain seq x y z
N MET A 1 44.87 -44.60 34.44
CA MET A 1 43.54 -44.56 33.78
C MET A 1 43.16 -43.08 33.63
N LYS A 2 43.22 -42.53 32.40
CA LYS A 2 42.92 -41.11 32.12
C LYS A 2 41.43 -40.99 31.78
N ILE A 3 40.62 -40.51 32.71
CA ILE A 3 39.21 -40.19 32.46
C ILE A 3 39.20 -38.90 31.64
N HIS A 4 38.83 -38.99 30.36
CA HIS A 4 38.57 -37.83 29.53
C HIS A 4 37.20 -37.28 29.92
N SER A 5 37.20 -36.10 30.55
CA SER A 5 36.02 -35.28 30.77
C SER A 5 35.51 -34.81 29.40
N ILE A 6 34.42 -35.44 28.93
CA ILE A 6 33.68 -34.98 27.77
C ILE A 6 32.88 -33.77 28.23
N LEU A 7 33.50 -32.59 28.07
CA LEU A 7 32.85 -31.30 28.23
C LEU A 7 31.77 -31.21 27.14
N SER A 8 30.53 -31.55 27.51
CA SER A 8 29.36 -31.33 26.66
C SER A 8 29.20 -29.82 26.48
N TYR A 9 29.63 -29.33 25.32
CA TYR A 9 29.20 -28.02 24.81
C TYR A 9 27.68 -28.11 24.58
N ILE A 10 26.91 -27.72 25.59
CA ILE A 10 25.52 -27.32 25.39
C ILE A 10 25.59 -26.07 24.54
N ILE A 11 25.42 -26.25 23.23
CA ILE A 11 25.14 -25.16 22.30
C ILE A 11 23.77 -24.62 22.73
N LEU A 12 23.78 -23.59 23.60
CA LEU A 12 22.63 -22.72 23.79
C LEU A 12 22.41 -21.98 22.47
N LEU A 13 21.72 -22.63 21.53
CA LEU A 13 21.05 -21.93 20.45
C LEU A 13 20.04 -21.00 21.14
N PRO A 14 20.16 -19.66 21.02
CA PRO A 14 19.05 -18.81 21.37
C PRO A 14 17.89 -19.26 20.47
N LEU A 15 16.87 -19.89 21.06
CA LEU A 15 15.60 -20.05 20.37
C LEU A 15 15.11 -18.64 20.10
N SER A 16 15.32 -18.15 18.87
CA SER A 16 14.63 -16.99 18.31
C SER A 16 13.14 -17.29 18.45
N GLN A 17 12.50 -16.68 19.45
CA GLN A 17 11.06 -16.81 19.66
C GLN A 17 10.40 -15.75 18.81
N ALA A 18 9.73 -16.17 17.74
CA ALA A 18 8.83 -15.30 17.00
C ALA A 18 7.74 -14.77 17.93
N LEU A 19 7.39 -13.49 17.80
CA LEU A 19 6.30 -12.85 18.53
C LEU A 19 4.99 -13.07 17.78
N GLU A 20 4.07 -13.81 18.38
CA GLU A 20 2.74 -14.07 17.83
C GLU A 20 1.69 -13.15 18.47
N ILE A 21 1.00 -12.37 17.64
CA ILE A 21 -0.09 -11.47 18.05
C ILE A 21 -1.43 -12.20 17.82
N THR A 22 -1.85 -12.94 18.85
CA THR A 22 -3.09 -13.75 18.85
C THR A 22 -4.30 -13.03 19.45
N HIS A 23 -4.12 -11.78 19.89
CA HIS A 23 -5.13 -10.89 20.45
C HIS A 23 -4.81 -9.45 20.05
N ASP A 24 -5.78 -8.53 20.18
CA ASP A 24 -5.52 -7.12 19.90
C ASP A 24 -4.53 -6.54 20.91
N VAL A 25 -3.48 -5.91 20.40
CA VAL A 25 -2.40 -5.31 21.19
C VAL A 25 -2.29 -3.82 20.85
N LEU A 26 -2.33 -2.99 21.89
CA LEU A 26 -1.95 -1.58 21.82
C LEU A 26 -0.63 -1.38 22.55
N GLN A 27 0.39 -0.97 21.81
CA GLN A 27 1.67 -0.54 22.31
C GLN A 27 1.79 0.98 22.18
N THR A 28 2.29 1.62 23.23
CA THR A 28 2.58 3.05 23.23
C THR A 28 4.07 3.30 23.42
N GLY A 29 4.60 4.30 22.75
CA GLY A 29 6.00 4.70 22.83
C GLY A 29 6.90 4.00 21.81
N SER A 30 8.21 4.19 22.00
CA SER A 30 9.24 3.66 21.09
C SER A 30 9.52 2.19 21.38
N ILE A 31 9.67 1.38 20.33
CA ILE A 31 9.88 -0.06 20.44
C ILE A 31 10.73 -0.60 19.28
N THR A 32 11.53 -1.62 19.57
CA THR A 32 12.29 -2.38 18.57
C THR A 32 11.95 -3.85 18.68
N TYR A 33 11.50 -4.43 17.57
CA TYR A 33 11.24 -5.85 17.43
C TYR A 33 12.38 -6.50 16.63
N ASN A 34 13.23 -7.25 17.32
CA ASN A 34 14.36 -7.95 16.70
C ASN A 34 13.99 -9.33 16.16
N GLU A 35 12.98 -9.95 16.75
CA GLU A 35 12.46 -11.26 16.35
C GLU A 35 11.35 -11.10 15.30
N PRO A 36 11.08 -12.15 14.49
CA PRO A 36 9.94 -12.15 13.60
C PRO A 36 8.62 -11.90 14.35
N ILE A 37 7.68 -11.20 13.72
CA ILE A 37 6.33 -10.97 14.23
C ILE A 37 5.33 -11.61 13.27
N THR A 38 4.37 -12.34 13.83
CA THR A 38 3.18 -12.79 13.11
C THR A 38 1.95 -12.14 13.73
N ILE A 39 1.07 -11.54 12.92
CA ILE A 39 -0.22 -11.02 13.35
C ILE A 39 -1.32 -11.87 12.72
N ASP A 40 -2.02 -12.63 13.56
CA ASP A 40 -3.06 -13.56 13.12
C ASP A 40 -4.23 -12.82 12.47
N THR A 41 -4.98 -13.55 11.64
CA THR A 41 -6.24 -13.11 11.07
C THR A 41 -7.17 -12.56 12.15
N ASP A 42 -7.87 -11.47 11.82
CA ASP A 42 -8.79 -10.74 12.72
C ASP A 42 -8.14 -10.14 13.99
N LYS A 43 -6.79 -10.13 14.10
CA LYS A 43 -6.07 -9.48 15.20
C LYS A 43 -5.44 -8.18 14.76
N SER A 44 -5.08 -7.35 15.73
CA SER A 44 -4.42 -6.09 15.48
C SER A 44 -3.23 -5.83 16.40
N LEU A 45 -2.14 -5.31 15.81
CA LEU A 45 -1.06 -4.65 16.55
C LEU A 45 -1.09 -3.17 16.22
N LYS A 46 -1.30 -2.34 17.23
CA LYS A 46 -1.25 -0.89 17.12
C LYS A 46 -0.07 -0.36 17.92
N VAL A 47 0.84 0.37 17.27
CA VAL A 47 1.96 1.06 17.93
C VAL A 47 1.78 2.56 17.75
N THR A 48 1.67 3.32 18.84
CA THR A 48 1.38 4.76 18.78
C THR A 48 2.28 5.60 19.67
N SER A 49 2.40 6.89 19.37
CA SER A 49 3.13 7.87 20.19
C SER A 49 4.62 7.53 20.38
N GLY A 50 5.22 6.77 19.45
CA GLY A 50 6.64 6.46 19.45
C GLY A 50 7.48 7.59 18.85
N THR A 51 8.69 7.78 19.38
CA THR A 51 9.73 8.53 18.65
C THR A 51 10.36 7.65 17.57
N ASN A 52 10.59 6.37 17.87
CA ASN A 52 11.20 5.39 16.97
C ASN A 52 10.49 4.03 17.10
N VAL A 53 10.08 3.45 15.98
CA VAL A 53 9.55 2.08 15.91
C VAL A 53 10.36 1.31 14.87
N ASN A 54 10.99 0.21 15.29
CA ASN A 54 11.87 -0.59 14.44
C ASN A 54 11.38 -2.03 14.35
N PHE A 55 11.23 -2.55 13.13
CA PHE A 55 10.94 -3.95 12.84
C PHE A 55 12.13 -4.56 12.11
N MET A 56 13.03 -5.20 12.86
CA MET A 56 14.27 -5.78 12.34
C MET A 56 14.08 -7.25 11.95
N GLY A 57 13.16 -7.94 12.63
CA GLY A 57 12.68 -9.27 12.24
C GLY A 57 11.64 -9.20 11.10
N SER A 58 11.31 -10.35 10.54
CA SER A 58 10.27 -10.45 9.51
C SER A 58 8.89 -10.10 10.07
N LEU A 59 8.06 -9.45 9.26
CA LEU A 59 6.67 -9.13 9.52
C LEU A 59 5.78 -10.03 8.67
N ASN A 60 5.00 -10.91 9.31
CA ASN A 60 3.93 -11.66 8.67
C ASN A 60 2.58 -11.15 9.17
N VAL A 61 1.77 -10.55 8.30
CA VAL A 61 0.57 -9.81 8.69
C VAL A 61 -0.65 -10.36 7.95
N ASP A 62 -1.39 -11.25 8.62
CA ASP A 62 -2.70 -11.73 8.19
C ASP A 62 -3.84 -10.91 8.82
N GLY A 63 -3.55 -10.19 9.91
CA GLY A 63 -4.45 -9.25 10.58
C GLY A 63 -4.18 -7.78 10.24
N ASN A 64 -4.07 -6.92 11.24
CA ASN A 64 -3.94 -5.47 11.06
C ASN A 64 -2.73 -4.92 11.82
N LEU A 65 -1.79 -4.32 11.12
CA LEU A 65 -0.69 -3.55 11.71
C LEU A 65 -0.95 -2.06 11.51
N CYS A 66 -1.00 -1.28 12.60
CA CYS A 66 -1.05 0.18 12.52
C CYS A 66 0.08 0.79 13.34
N VAL A 67 0.94 1.57 12.71
CA VAL A 67 2.09 2.20 13.36
C VAL A 67 2.02 3.70 13.13
N SER A 68 2.01 4.47 14.22
CA SER A 68 2.09 5.92 14.21
C SER A 68 3.30 6.37 15.03
N SER A 69 4.39 6.73 14.36
CA SER A 69 5.67 7.09 15.00
C SER A 69 6.44 8.12 14.18
N ASN A 70 7.20 9.00 14.84
CA ASN A 70 8.04 9.99 14.15
C ASN A 70 9.17 9.37 13.33
N TYR A 71 9.53 8.12 13.61
CA TYR A 71 10.46 7.34 12.81
C TYR A 71 9.99 5.90 12.81
N ILE A 72 9.92 5.32 11.61
CA ILE A 72 9.56 3.92 11.38
C ILE A 72 10.63 3.32 10.50
N ASN A 73 11.22 2.20 10.93
CA ASN A 73 12.23 1.48 10.15
C ASN A 73 11.86 0.00 10.07
N VAL A 74 11.84 -0.55 8.85
CA VAL A 74 11.57 -1.96 8.59
C VAL A 74 12.71 -2.52 7.74
N THR A 75 13.40 -3.54 8.26
CA THR A 75 14.58 -4.15 7.58
C THR A 75 14.50 -5.67 7.44
N GLY A 76 13.50 -6.32 8.05
CA GLY A 76 13.25 -7.75 7.90
C GLY A 76 12.69 -8.11 6.52
N SER A 77 11.80 -9.09 6.44
CA SER A 77 10.93 -9.30 5.27
C SER A 77 9.50 -8.90 5.62
N ILE A 78 8.68 -8.58 4.62
CA ILE A 78 7.25 -8.32 4.78
C ILE A 78 6.47 -9.36 3.98
N THR A 79 5.57 -10.08 4.64
CA THR A 79 4.46 -10.81 4.04
C THR A 79 3.18 -10.16 4.54
N ASN A 80 2.36 -9.65 3.63
CA ASN A 80 1.14 -8.93 3.97
C ASN A 80 -0.05 -9.49 3.18
N SER A 81 -0.96 -10.12 3.91
CA SER A 81 -2.20 -10.70 3.38
C SER A 81 -3.42 -9.80 3.68
N HIS A 82 -3.21 -8.75 4.48
CA HIS A 82 -4.28 -7.87 4.96
C HIS A 82 -3.77 -6.44 5.14
N ASN A 83 -3.89 -5.79 6.31
CA ASN A 83 -3.61 -4.34 6.41
C ASN A 83 -2.31 -4.03 7.16
N ILE A 84 -1.39 -3.34 6.48
CA ILE A 84 -0.28 -2.63 7.10
C ILE A 84 -0.44 -1.14 6.85
N TYR A 85 -0.50 -0.34 7.92
CA TYR A 85 -0.55 1.12 7.87
C TYR A 85 0.60 1.70 8.67
N LEU A 86 1.57 2.30 7.98
CA LEU A 86 2.73 2.95 8.57
C LEU A 86 2.59 4.45 8.36
N TYR A 87 2.38 5.17 9.45
CA TYR A 87 2.18 6.61 9.45
C TYR A 87 3.23 7.34 10.28
N ASN A 88 3.93 8.25 9.62
CA ASN A 88 4.82 9.17 10.26
C ASN A 88 4.20 10.57 10.31
N PRO A 89 3.70 11.03 11.48
CA PRO A 89 3.16 12.38 11.64
C PRO A 89 4.25 13.45 11.73
N GLY A 90 5.52 13.07 11.75
CA GLY A 90 6.69 13.90 12.03
C GLY A 90 6.70 15.15 11.17
N ARG A 91 6.40 16.29 11.80
CA ARG A 91 6.55 17.61 11.19
C ARG A 91 7.99 18.07 11.36
N TYR A 92 8.69 18.30 10.25
CA TYR A 92 9.94 19.08 10.19
C TYR A 92 11.13 18.55 11.02
N SER A 93 11.46 17.25 10.95
CA SER A 93 12.76 16.76 11.45
C SER A 93 13.56 16.04 10.37
N HIS A 94 14.88 16.25 10.34
CA HIS A 94 15.81 15.48 9.51
C HIS A 94 16.08 14.07 10.07
N THR A 95 15.60 13.78 11.29
CA THR A 95 15.71 12.46 11.93
C THR A 95 14.38 11.69 11.94
N SER A 96 13.31 12.27 11.40
CA SER A 96 12.04 11.60 11.18
C SER A 96 11.97 11.04 9.77
N GLY A 97 11.41 9.85 9.59
CA GLY A 97 11.11 9.27 8.27
C GLY A 97 10.51 7.87 8.38
N THR A 98 10.02 7.34 7.27
CA THR A 98 9.59 5.94 7.15
C THR A 98 10.48 5.21 6.14
N ASN A 99 11.41 4.41 6.64
CA ASN A 99 12.32 3.64 5.81
C ASN A 99 11.88 2.18 5.75
N ILE A 100 11.63 1.68 4.54
CA ILE A 100 11.31 0.29 4.27
C ILE A 100 12.42 -0.23 3.36
N ALA A 101 13.47 -0.74 3.98
CA ALA A 101 14.63 -1.29 3.32
C ALA A 101 14.77 -2.77 3.67
N VAL A 102 13.80 -3.55 3.18
CA VAL A 102 13.59 -4.94 3.59
C VAL A 102 14.35 -5.90 2.69
N LYS A 103 14.45 -7.16 3.13
CA LYS A 103 14.96 -8.25 2.29
C LYS A 103 13.95 -8.64 1.23
N SER A 104 12.71 -8.87 1.64
CA SER A 104 11.64 -9.27 0.73
C SER A 104 10.34 -8.54 1.02
N ILE A 105 9.55 -8.26 -0.02
CA ILE A 105 8.15 -7.84 0.07
C ILE A 105 7.32 -8.86 -0.71
N LEU A 106 6.34 -9.45 -0.04
CA LEU A 106 5.20 -10.13 -0.62
C LEU A 106 3.94 -9.44 -0.11
N ASN A 107 3.32 -8.62 -0.95
CA ASN A 107 2.02 -8.03 -0.67
C ASN A 107 0.97 -8.78 -1.49
N GLU A 108 0.25 -9.69 -0.84
CA GLU A 108 -0.71 -10.57 -1.50
C GLU A 108 -1.92 -9.80 -2.02
N LYS A 109 -2.77 -10.46 -2.80
CA LYS A 109 -3.91 -9.85 -3.50
C LYS A 109 -4.87 -9.05 -2.61
N GLU A 110 -5.13 -9.51 -1.39
CA GLU A 110 -5.98 -8.82 -0.41
C GLU A 110 -5.15 -7.87 0.50
N GLY A 111 -3.82 -7.89 0.35
CA GLY A 111 -2.87 -7.09 1.09
C GLY A 111 -2.90 -5.62 0.69
N LEU A 112 -3.06 -4.77 1.70
CA LEU A 112 -2.94 -3.32 1.63
C LEU A 112 -1.75 -2.87 2.48
N LEU A 113 -0.71 -2.36 1.82
CA LEU A 113 0.45 -1.74 2.46
C LEU A 113 0.41 -0.23 2.23
N THR A 114 0.08 0.53 3.26
CA THR A 114 0.07 1.99 3.22
C THR A 114 1.28 2.57 3.95
N VAL A 115 2.01 3.45 3.28
CA VAL A 115 3.17 4.15 3.83
C VAL A 115 2.96 5.64 3.65
N GLN A 116 2.68 6.32 4.75
CA GLN A 116 2.47 7.76 4.77
C GLN A 116 3.51 8.41 5.66
N SER A 117 4.21 9.41 5.14
CA SER A 117 5.11 10.23 5.95
C SER A 117 4.90 11.71 5.69
N GLY A 118 4.87 12.47 6.79
CA GLY A 118 4.78 13.92 6.82
C GLY A 118 6.15 14.62 6.85
N ALA A 119 7.26 13.87 6.79
CA ALA A 119 8.60 14.43 6.80
C ALA A 119 8.97 15.00 5.42
N TYR A 120 9.30 16.29 5.37
CA TYR A 120 9.47 17.05 4.10
C TYR A 120 10.91 17.04 3.53
N LEU A 121 11.92 16.59 4.29
CA LEU A 121 13.34 16.87 3.98
C LEU A 121 14.27 15.64 4.01
N VAL A 122 13.73 14.43 3.97
CA VAL A 122 14.52 13.21 3.95
C VAL A 122 14.18 12.41 2.70
N ASN A 123 15.22 11.87 2.06
CA ASN A 123 15.04 10.85 1.04
C ASN A 123 14.61 9.57 1.77
N GLU A 124 13.40 9.11 1.49
CA GLU A 124 12.92 7.84 2.02
C GLU A 124 13.20 6.72 1.00
N LEU A 125 13.56 5.56 1.55
CA LEU A 125 13.83 4.35 0.80
C LEU A 125 12.63 3.42 0.98
N PHE A 126 12.08 2.96 -0.14
CA PHE A 126 11.05 1.94 -0.18
C PHE A 126 11.46 0.84 -1.15
N GLY A 127 11.74 -0.35 -0.65
CA GLY A 127 12.16 -1.43 -1.53
C GLY A 127 12.60 -2.68 -0.82
N ALA A 128 12.95 -3.66 -1.65
CA ALA A 128 13.42 -4.97 -1.22
C ALA A 128 14.70 -5.36 -1.97
N SER A 129 15.63 -6.04 -1.29
CA SER A 129 16.89 -6.47 -1.90
C SER A 129 16.81 -7.82 -2.63
N ASP A 130 15.96 -8.73 -2.15
CA ASP A 130 15.95 -10.15 -2.56
C ASP A 130 14.72 -10.49 -3.42
N SER A 131 13.53 -10.02 -3.01
CA SER A 131 12.29 -10.25 -3.75
C SER A 131 11.29 -9.11 -3.52
N PHE A 132 10.63 -8.66 -4.58
CA PHE A 132 9.56 -7.67 -4.50
C PHE A 132 8.39 -8.16 -5.35
N ILE A 133 7.34 -8.64 -4.70
CA ILE A 133 6.09 -9.10 -5.32
C ILE A 133 4.93 -8.31 -4.73
N ASN A 134 4.16 -7.66 -5.59
CA ASN A 134 2.91 -6.99 -5.24
C ASN A 134 1.76 -7.48 -6.11
N GLU A 135 0.82 -8.17 -5.49
CA GLU A 135 -0.46 -8.58 -6.07
C GLU A 135 -1.63 -7.74 -5.55
N GLY A 136 -1.46 -7.12 -4.38
CA GLY A 136 -2.46 -6.25 -3.75
C GLY A 136 -2.23 -4.76 -4.02
N ILE A 137 -2.44 -3.94 -2.99
CA ILE A 137 -2.34 -2.48 -3.09
C ILE A 137 -1.20 -1.97 -2.20
N ILE A 138 -0.24 -1.30 -2.82
CA ILE A 138 0.75 -0.47 -2.12
C ILE A 138 0.32 0.98 -2.30
N ASN A 139 0.06 1.69 -1.21
CA ASN A 139 -0.37 3.08 -1.23
C ASN A 139 0.65 3.97 -0.52
N ILE A 140 1.26 4.90 -1.25
CA ILE A 140 2.28 5.83 -0.73
C ILE A 140 1.79 7.27 -0.92
N PRO A 141 0.85 7.74 -0.07
CA PRO A 141 0.31 9.10 -0.12
C PRO A 141 1.21 10.04 0.70
N SER A 142 2.39 10.32 0.21
CA SER A 142 3.45 11.02 0.94
C SER A 142 3.70 12.42 0.44
N PHE A 143 4.13 13.36 1.30
CA PHE A 143 4.60 14.68 0.84
C PHE A 143 6.12 14.69 0.65
N PHE A 144 6.65 13.80 -0.19
CA PHE A 144 8.11 13.70 -0.38
C PHE A 144 8.58 14.55 -1.57
N PRO A 145 9.70 15.27 -1.43
CA PRO A 145 10.32 15.86 -2.61
C PRO A 145 10.89 14.78 -3.55
N ASN A 146 11.34 13.61 -3.04
CA ASN A 146 11.83 12.48 -3.83
C ASN A 146 11.66 11.14 -3.09
N LEU A 147 11.07 10.14 -3.74
CA LEU A 147 10.95 8.75 -3.29
C LEU A 147 11.70 7.83 -4.25
N SER A 148 12.60 7.00 -3.72
CA SER A 148 13.24 5.94 -4.51
C SER A 148 12.58 4.61 -4.21
N ILE A 149 11.94 4.03 -5.23
CA ILE A 149 11.39 2.68 -5.19
C ILE A 149 12.39 1.74 -5.84
N TYR A 150 12.90 0.78 -5.06
CA TYR A 150 13.91 -0.17 -5.53
C TYR A 150 13.49 -1.62 -5.31
N GLY A 151 14.03 -2.50 -6.14
CA GLY A 151 13.81 -3.94 -6.06
C GLY A 151 15.10 -4.73 -6.23
N PRO A 152 15.01 -6.07 -6.22
CA PRO A 152 16.14 -6.94 -6.54
C PRO A 152 16.59 -6.74 -7.99
N GLU A 153 17.74 -7.33 -8.34
CA GLU A 153 18.25 -7.32 -9.73
C GLU A 153 17.25 -7.93 -10.72
N SER A 154 16.45 -8.91 -10.29
CA SER A 154 15.37 -9.51 -11.09
C SER A 154 14.20 -8.56 -11.39
N GLY A 155 14.14 -7.40 -10.74
CA GLY A 155 13.04 -6.45 -10.88
C GLY A 155 11.95 -6.60 -9.82
N ILE A 156 10.95 -5.73 -9.94
CA ILE A 156 9.73 -5.70 -9.15
C ILE A 156 8.64 -6.42 -9.96
N GLU A 157 8.01 -7.42 -9.36
CA GLU A 157 6.82 -8.06 -9.92
C GLU A 157 5.58 -7.38 -9.33
N ASN A 158 4.89 -6.59 -10.16
CA ASN A 158 3.66 -5.89 -9.80
C ASN A 158 2.53 -6.34 -10.72
N THR A 159 1.63 -7.17 -10.19
CA THR A 159 0.34 -7.53 -10.80
C THR A 159 -0.82 -6.77 -10.15
N GLY A 160 -0.59 -6.17 -8.97
CA GLY A 160 -1.53 -5.32 -8.25
C GLY A 160 -1.43 -3.83 -8.60
N THR A 161 -1.70 -2.96 -7.62
CA THR A 161 -1.68 -1.50 -7.78
C THR A 161 -0.62 -0.86 -6.87
N ILE A 162 0.22 0.00 -7.44
CA ILE A 162 1.06 0.94 -6.67
C ILE A 162 0.45 2.34 -6.84
N VAL A 163 0.01 2.94 -5.74
CA VAL A 163 -0.53 4.30 -5.69
C VAL A 163 0.53 5.24 -5.15
N LEU A 164 0.83 6.27 -5.93
CA LEU A 164 1.77 7.33 -5.57
C LEU A 164 0.99 8.62 -5.41
N GLY A 165 1.17 9.32 -4.30
CA GLY A 165 0.53 10.61 -4.07
C GLY A 165 1.53 11.62 -3.55
N ASN A 166 1.49 12.83 -4.08
CA ASN A 166 2.24 14.01 -3.65
C ASN A 166 3.77 13.82 -3.54
N THR A 167 4.35 12.97 -4.40
CA THR A 167 5.78 12.63 -4.40
C THR A 167 6.36 12.51 -5.81
N ASN A 168 7.63 12.89 -5.94
CA ASN A 168 8.44 12.52 -7.11
C ASN A 168 9.00 11.11 -6.93
N ALA A 169 8.39 10.13 -7.57
CA ALA A 169 8.84 8.74 -7.44
C ALA A 169 9.81 8.36 -8.58
N THR A 170 10.89 7.67 -8.24
CA THR A 170 11.80 7.04 -9.20
C THR A 170 11.83 5.54 -8.99
N PHE A 171 11.62 4.77 -10.05
CA PHE A 171 11.82 3.32 -10.03
C PHE A 171 13.24 2.98 -10.51
N SER A 172 14.07 2.36 -9.67
CA SER A 172 15.45 2.03 -10.00
C SER A 172 15.64 0.68 -10.70
N ASN A 173 14.60 -0.15 -10.73
CA ASN A 173 14.61 -1.51 -11.26
C ASN A 173 13.47 -1.69 -12.27
N SER A 174 13.51 -2.78 -13.05
CA SER A 174 12.38 -3.16 -13.91
C SER A 174 11.13 -3.38 -13.07
N VAL A 175 9.96 -3.06 -13.63
CA VAL A 175 8.65 -3.29 -13.02
C VAL A 175 7.82 -4.08 -14.02
N THR A 176 7.65 -5.36 -13.74
CA THR A 176 6.96 -6.32 -14.61
C THR A 176 5.64 -6.80 -14.01
N GLY A 177 4.83 -7.58 -14.75
CA GLY A 177 3.63 -8.24 -14.23
C GLY A 177 2.30 -7.63 -14.70
N GLY A 178 2.33 -6.52 -15.43
CA GLY A 178 1.10 -5.98 -16.05
C GLY A 178 0.11 -5.33 -15.07
N GLY A 179 0.55 -5.01 -13.86
CA GLY A 179 -0.23 -4.29 -12.86
C GLY A 179 -0.41 -2.81 -13.20
N CYS A 180 -0.78 -2.03 -12.19
CA CYS A 180 -1.02 -0.60 -12.32
C CYS A 180 -0.10 0.26 -11.46
N ILE A 181 0.31 1.39 -12.02
CA ILE A 181 0.87 2.52 -11.28
C ILE A 181 -0.10 3.69 -11.41
N SER A 182 -0.79 4.03 -10.32
CA SER A 182 -1.68 5.18 -10.26
C SER A 182 -0.97 6.31 -9.53
N ASN A 183 -0.82 7.46 -10.16
CA ASN A 183 -0.26 8.63 -9.48
C ASN A 183 -1.29 9.76 -9.46
N LEU A 184 -1.40 10.40 -8.30
CA LEU A 184 -2.50 11.28 -7.97
C LEU A 184 -2.17 12.76 -8.18
N ASN A 185 -0.91 13.22 -8.14
CA ASN A 185 -0.61 14.67 -8.26
C ASN A 185 0.80 15.10 -8.72
N ASP A 186 1.85 14.27 -8.66
CA ASP A 186 3.25 14.72 -8.87
C ASP A 186 3.98 13.99 -10.01
N ALA A 187 5.31 14.10 -10.13
CA ALA A 187 6.07 13.51 -11.21
C ALA A 187 6.46 12.04 -10.97
N VAL A 188 6.38 11.19 -12.01
CA VAL A 188 7.00 9.85 -11.99
C VAL A 188 8.19 9.84 -12.94
N TYR A 189 9.32 9.37 -12.46
CA TYR A 189 10.54 9.21 -13.22
C TYR A 189 10.79 7.73 -13.54
N LEU A 190 10.87 7.43 -14.83
CA LEU A 190 11.08 6.07 -15.34
C LEU A 190 12.44 5.97 -16.01
N ASP A 191 13.24 4.98 -15.61
CA ASP A 191 14.47 4.61 -16.33
C ASP A 191 14.14 3.59 -17.42
N SER A 192 14.23 4.02 -18.67
CA SER A 192 14.04 3.16 -19.85
C SER A 192 15.03 2.04 -20.10
N THR A 193 16.15 2.02 -19.37
CA THR A 193 17.04 0.86 -19.41
C THR A 193 16.42 -0.33 -18.68
N LYS A 194 15.31 -0.09 -17.98
CA LYS A 194 14.54 -1.08 -17.24
C LYS A 194 13.26 -1.42 -18.01
N GLU A 195 12.86 -2.68 -17.95
CA GLU A 195 11.57 -3.10 -18.50
C GLU A 195 10.46 -2.57 -17.62
N ILE A 196 9.49 -1.89 -18.21
CA ILE A 196 8.29 -1.39 -17.54
C ILE A 196 7.10 -1.85 -18.36
N ASP A 197 6.30 -2.76 -17.82
CA ASP A 197 5.11 -3.31 -18.49
C ASP A 197 3.81 -2.94 -17.77
N GLN A 198 3.77 -1.77 -17.15
CA GLN A 198 2.70 -1.34 -16.25
C GLN A 198 1.69 -0.45 -16.97
N THR A 199 0.42 -0.52 -16.54
CA THR A 199 -0.60 0.47 -16.89
C THR A 199 -0.48 1.68 -15.98
N PHE A 200 -0.22 2.85 -16.55
CA PHE A 200 -0.19 4.11 -15.82
C PHE A 200 -1.56 4.78 -15.85
N TRP A 201 -2.21 4.91 -14.69
CA TRP A 201 -3.40 5.74 -14.57
C TRP A 201 -3.02 7.19 -14.25
N ASN A 202 -3.33 8.09 -15.19
CA ASN A 202 -2.94 9.50 -15.13
C ASN A 202 -4.18 10.40 -15.21
N SER A 203 -4.87 10.59 -14.08
CA SER A 203 -5.96 11.56 -13.96
C SER A 203 -5.51 12.78 -13.15
N GLY A 204 -5.44 13.97 -13.76
CA GLY A 204 -5.33 15.21 -12.97
C GLY A 204 -4.10 16.11 -13.17
N GLY A 205 -3.49 16.17 -14.36
CA GLY A 205 -2.47 17.19 -14.63
C GLY A 205 -1.03 16.78 -14.36
N MET A 206 -0.77 15.47 -14.35
CA MET A 206 0.49 14.84 -13.95
C MET A 206 1.59 14.90 -15.01
N GLU A 207 2.86 14.91 -14.59
CA GLU A 207 4.01 14.76 -15.48
C GLU A 207 4.68 13.39 -15.33
N ILE A 208 4.90 12.68 -16.43
CA ILE A 208 5.68 11.43 -16.43
C ILE A 208 6.95 11.67 -17.22
N HIS A 209 8.10 11.54 -16.56
CA HIS A 209 9.40 11.77 -17.15
C HIS A 209 10.11 10.45 -17.39
N VAL A 210 10.33 10.12 -18.66
CA VAL A 210 11.09 8.96 -19.11
C VAL A 210 12.52 9.41 -19.38
N ILE A 211 13.48 8.94 -18.58
CA ILE A 211 14.83 9.53 -18.49
C ILE A 211 15.77 9.10 -19.63
N ARG A 212 15.55 7.97 -20.33
CA ARG A 212 16.33 7.52 -21.51
C ARG A 212 15.45 6.66 -22.46
N GLY A 213 16.01 6.06 -23.53
CA GLY A 213 15.67 4.73 -24.09
C GLY A 213 14.37 4.46 -24.88
N SER A 214 14.42 3.37 -25.65
CA SER A 214 13.37 2.80 -26.51
C SER A 214 12.83 1.54 -25.84
N TYR A 215 11.60 1.58 -25.31
CA TYR A 215 10.97 0.39 -24.76
C TYR A 215 10.61 -0.60 -25.88
N ALA A 216 10.88 -1.89 -25.66
CA ALA A 216 10.49 -2.94 -26.58
C ALA A 216 8.96 -3.06 -26.74
N LYS A 217 8.22 -2.67 -25.69
CA LYS A 217 6.75 -2.57 -25.66
C LYS A 217 6.35 -1.10 -25.47
N PRO A 218 5.26 -0.63 -26.08
CA PRO A 218 4.74 0.71 -25.80
C PRO A 218 4.41 0.87 -24.31
N LEU A 219 4.73 2.03 -23.74
CA LEU A 219 4.22 2.38 -22.42
C LEU A 219 2.71 2.64 -22.50
N VAL A 220 1.96 2.09 -21.56
CA VAL A 220 0.50 2.13 -21.53
C VAL A 220 0.04 3.18 -20.54
N PHE A 221 -0.66 4.20 -21.02
CA PHE A 221 -1.26 5.26 -20.22
C PHE A 221 -2.78 5.26 -20.42
N ARG A 222 -3.50 5.50 -19.32
CA ARG A 222 -4.96 5.57 -19.28
C ARG A 222 -5.39 6.81 -18.50
N GLY A 223 -6.55 7.38 -18.84
CA GLY A 223 -7.07 8.59 -18.19
C GLY A 223 -6.35 9.91 -18.54
N PHE A 224 -5.39 9.88 -19.47
CA PHE A 224 -4.59 11.04 -19.88
C PHE A 224 -5.48 12.24 -20.23
N SER A 225 -5.29 13.37 -19.57
CA SER A 225 -6.25 14.49 -19.61
C SER A 225 -5.56 15.85 -19.66
N LYS A 226 -6.35 16.92 -19.75
CA LYS A 226 -5.84 18.30 -19.75
C LYS A 226 -4.89 18.55 -18.57
N GLY A 227 -3.67 18.99 -18.91
CA GLY A 227 -2.61 19.29 -17.95
C GLY A 227 -1.61 18.15 -17.80
N ALA A 228 -1.97 16.92 -18.17
CA ALA A 228 -1.06 15.80 -18.12
C ALA A 228 0.00 15.88 -19.23
N SER A 229 1.20 15.42 -18.94
CA SER A 229 2.29 15.35 -19.90
C SER A 229 3.16 14.11 -19.75
N ILE A 230 3.73 13.66 -20.86
CA ILE A 230 4.73 12.58 -20.90
C ILE A 230 5.96 13.16 -21.57
N GLY A 231 7.06 13.29 -20.83
CA GLY A 231 8.34 13.80 -21.29
C GLY A 231 9.33 12.66 -21.52
N TYR A 232 9.81 12.48 -22.74
CA TYR A 232 10.94 11.59 -23.05
C TYR A 232 12.21 12.40 -23.12
N ALA A 233 13.18 12.08 -22.28
CA ALA A 233 14.49 12.70 -22.33
C ALA A 233 15.17 12.37 -23.66
N VAL A 234 15.62 13.42 -24.34
CA VAL A 234 16.22 13.36 -25.67
C VAL A 234 17.51 14.16 -25.72
N SER A 235 18.31 13.93 -26.77
CA SER A 235 19.53 14.69 -27.00
C SER A 235 19.25 16.15 -27.36
N SER A 236 20.27 17.00 -27.26
CA SER A 236 20.17 18.41 -27.65
C SER A 236 19.87 18.62 -29.14
N GLN A 237 20.18 17.62 -29.97
CA GLN A 237 20.05 17.66 -31.43
C GLN A 237 18.78 16.97 -31.94
N THR A 238 17.99 16.37 -31.04
CA THR A 238 16.79 15.66 -31.42
C THR A 238 15.76 16.60 -32.03
N LYS A 239 15.14 16.17 -33.13
CA LYS A 239 14.01 16.84 -33.80
C LYS A 239 12.86 15.86 -33.98
N THR A 240 11.64 16.33 -33.83
CA THR A 240 10.44 15.58 -34.23
C THR A 240 10.30 15.67 -35.74
N LEU A 241 10.29 14.52 -36.42
CA LEU A 241 10.08 14.43 -37.88
C LEU A 241 8.60 14.37 -38.22
N SER A 242 7.88 13.47 -37.53
CA SER A 242 6.44 13.28 -37.67
C SER A 242 5.89 12.61 -36.42
N TRP A 243 4.58 12.71 -36.25
CA TRP A 243 3.85 11.94 -35.24
C TRP A 243 2.46 11.62 -35.77
N ASN A 244 1.89 10.53 -35.29
CA ASN A 244 0.52 10.14 -35.58
C ASN A 244 -0.11 9.52 -34.34
N TYR A 245 -1.42 9.66 -34.19
CA TYR A 245 -2.22 8.95 -33.21
C TYR A 245 -3.40 8.27 -33.92
N ASP A 246 -3.54 6.97 -33.72
CA ASP A 246 -4.69 6.21 -34.23
C ASP A 246 -5.79 6.15 -33.15
N PRO A 247 -6.93 6.85 -33.36
CA PRO A 247 -8.02 6.88 -32.38
C PRO A 247 -8.73 5.54 -32.21
N THR A 248 -8.50 4.58 -33.09
CA THR A 248 -9.15 3.25 -33.05
C THR A 248 -8.49 2.34 -32.03
N ASN A 249 -7.16 2.32 -32.00
CA ASN A 249 -6.39 1.45 -31.10
C ASN A 249 -5.70 2.23 -29.96
N GLY A 250 -5.61 3.55 -30.04
CA GLY A 250 -4.97 4.38 -29.02
C GLY A 250 -3.46 4.51 -29.14
N SER A 251 -2.86 4.02 -30.24
CA SER A 251 -1.41 4.05 -30.43
C SER A 251 -0.97 5.40 -30.98
N MET A 252 -0.03 6.03 -30.27
CA MET A 252 0.73 7.18 -30.73
C MET A 252 2.14 6.74 -31.11
N VAL A 253 2.56 7.13 -32.31
CA VAL A 253 3.90 6.88 -32.85
C VAL A 253 4.54 8.22 -33.14
N ILE A 254 5.73 8.47 -32.59
CA ILE A 254 6.49 9.71 -32.77
C ILE A 254 7.84 9.35 -33.38
N ASN A 255 8.07 9.81 -34.61
CA ASN A 255 9.33 9.62 -35.31
C ASN A 255 10.24 10.81 -35.04
N THR A 256 11.45 10.52 -34.57
CA THR A 256 12.45 11.54 -34.26
C THR A 256 13.72 11.32 -35.07
N SER A 257 14.55 12.36 -35.19
CA SER A 257 15.91 12.27 -35.71
C SER A 257 16.88 12.85 -34.70
N SER A 258 18.01 12.19 -34.47
CA SER A 258 19.18 12.73 -33.77
C SER A 258 20.37 12.78 -34.74
N SER A 259 21.29 13.74 -34.58
CA SER A 259 22.40 13.86 -35.52
C SER A 259 23.42 12.75 -35.25
N GLY A 260 23.65 11.88 -36.24
CA GLY A 260 24.60 10.76 -36.16
C GLY A 260 24.00 9.37 -35.88
N ALA A 261 22.68 9.24 -35.70
CA ALA A 261 22.01 7.94 -35.51
C ALA A 261 20.74 7.80 -36.38
N SER A 262 20.25 6.56 -36.49
CA SER A 262 18.96 6.22 -37.08
C SER A 262 17.81 6.96 -36.39
N SER A 263 16.68 7.14 -37.09
CA SER A 263 15.47 7.69 -36.48
C SER A 263 15.00 6.84 -35.30
N ASP A 264 14.82 7.44 -34.13
CA ASP A 264 14.21 6.77 -32.99
C ASP A 264 12.69 6.91 -33.07
N ILE A 265 12.00 5.78 -32.87
CA ILE A 265 10.53 5.71 -32.84
C ILE A 265 10.10 5.57 -31.39
N ILE A 266 9.30 6.53 -30.93
CA ILE A 266 8.67 6.47 -29.60
C ILE A 266 7.23 5.98 -29.81
N ASN A 267 6.88 4.88 -29.13
CA ASN A 267 5.55 4.30 -29.14
C ASN A 267 4.88 4.45 -27.78
N ILE A 268 3.65 4.97 -27.78
CA ILE A 268 2.83 5.20 -26.60
C ILE A 268 1.46 4.60 -26.87
N ASP A 269 0.90 3.87 -25.91
CA ASP A 269 -0.51 3.47 -25.93
C ASP A 269 -1.27 4.36 -24.95
N LEU A 270 -2.13 5.25 -25.46
CA LEU A 270 -2.97 6.16 -24.67
C LEU A 270 -4.41 5.64 -24.48
N GLY A 271 -4.76 4.53 -25.13
CA GLY A 271 -6.12 4.05 -25.26
C GLY A 271 -6.90 4.77 -26.37
N PRO A 272 -8.01 4.18 -26.86
CA PRO A 272 -8.77 4.69 -27.98
C PRO A 272 -9.59 5.95 -27.63
N GLY A 273 -10.12 6.61 -28.66
CA GLY A 273 -11.14 7.65 -28.51
C GLY A 273 -10.64 9.08 -28.24
N TYR A 274 -9.33 9.32 -28.19
CA TYR A 274 -8.80 10.68 -28.08
C TYR A 274 -8.94 11.44 -29.40
N ASN A 275 -9.11 12.76 -29.31
CA ASN A 275 -9.08 13.62 -30.50
C ASN A 275 -7.62 13.97 -30.84
N SER A 276 -7.11 13.45 -31.96
CA SER A 276 -5.71 13.64 -32.37
C SER A 276 -5.29 15.11 -32.47
N SER A 277 -6.20 16.00 -32.86
CA SER A 277 -5.93 17.44 -33.03
C SER A 277 -5.65 18.18 -31.70
N LEU A 278 -5.97 17.57 -30.56
CA LEU A 278 -5.76 18.14 -29.24
C LEU A 278 -4.43 17.70 -28.59
N PHE A 279 -3.67 16.83 -29.24
CA PHE A 279 -2.30 16.52 -28.84
C PHE A 279 -1.34 17.63 -29.26
N THR A 280 -0.32 17.84 -28.45
CA THR A 280 0.78 18.75 -28.75
C THR A 280 2.08 18.04 -28.40
N ILE A 281 3.00 17.97 -29.35
CA ILE A 281 4.34 17.39 -29.18
C ILE A 281 5.34 18.54 -29.30
N THR A 282 6.06 18.83 -28.22
CA THR A 282 7.11 19.88 -28.19
C THR A 282 8.43 19.31 -27.69
N ILE A 283 9.54 20.00 -27.97
CA ILE A 283 10.82 19.69 -27.35
C ILE A 283 11.18 20.85 -26.43
N ASP A 284 11.01 20.61 -25.14
CA ASP A 284 11.22 21.61 -24.09
C ASP A 284 12.57 21.34 -23.40
N SER A 285 13.22 22.40 -22.90
CA SER A 285 14.45 22.27 -22.10
C SER A 285 14.12 22.56 -20.64
N VAL A 286 14.40 21.59 -19.77
CA VAL A 286 14.16 21.70 -18.33
C VAL A 286 15.50 21.71 -17.62
N GLY A 287 15.71 22.67 -16.70
CA GLY A 287 16.90 22.68 -15.85
C GLY A 287 16.87 21.50 -14.89
N ILE A 288 18.00 20.77 -14.75
CA ILE A 288 18.06 19.66 -13.79
C ILE A 288 18.16 20.26 -12.38
N PRO A 289 17.21 19.96 -11.46
CA PRO A 289 17.28 20.45 -10.09
C PRO A 289 18.62 20.08 -9.42
N GLY A 290 19.26 21.04 -8.77
CA GLY A 290 20.53 20.83 -8.06
C GLY A 290 21.79 20.91 -8.93
N VAL A 291 21.69 21.08 -10.25
CA VAL A 291 22.86 21.22 -11.14
C VAL A 291 22.78 22.52 -11.96
N SER A 292 23.55 23.54 -11.56
CA SER A 292 23.56 24.83 -12.25
C SER A 292 24.09 24.70 -13.68
N GLY A 293 23.36 25.27 -14.64
CA GLY A 293 23.76 25.32 -16.05
C GLY A 293 23.52 24.03 -16.85
N VAL A 294 23.05 22.94 -16.23
CA VAL A 294 22.72 21.71 -16.94
C VAL A 294 21.23 21.67 -17.24
N THR A 295 20.89 21.57 -18.53
CA THR A 295 19.51 21.41 -19.00
C THR A 295 19.36 20.03 -19.64
N GLN A 296 18.29 19.34 -19.28
CA GLN A 296 17.84 18.14 -19.96
C GLN A 296 16.75 18.53 -20.95
N ARG A 297 16.85 18.05 -22.20
CA ARG A 297 15.77 18.24 -23.17
C ARG A 297 14.78 17.09 -23.08
N TYR A 298 13.51 17.41 -23.19
CA TYR A 298 12.41 16.44 -23.19
C TYR A 298 11.53 16.65 -24.41
N LEU A 299 11.30 15.58 -25.18
CA LEU A 299 10.17 15.50 -26.10
C LEU A 299 8.93 15.27 -25.26
N THR A 300 8.07 16.27 -25.20
CA THR A 300 6.90 16.30 -24.32
C THR A 300 5.63 16.12 -25.14
N VAL A 301 4.85 15.10 -24.80
CA VAL A 301 3.49 14.87 -25.30
C VAL A 301 2.52 15.46 -24.29
N ARG A 302 1.63 16.35 -24.74
CA ARG A 302 0.56 16.94 -23.94
C ARG A 302 -0.79 16.74 -24.62
N TYR A 303 -1.85 16.58 -23.84
CA TYR A 303 -3.23 16.56 -24.35
C TYR A 303 -4.02 17.73 -23.74
N LYS A 304 -4.76 18.46 -24.58
CA LYS A 304 -5.54 19.64 -24.15
C LYS A 304 -7.04 19.34 -23.94
N GLY A 305 -7.48 18.16 -24.34
CA GLY A 305 -8.88 17.73 -24.24
C GLY A 305 -9.23 17.09 -22.90
N VAL A 306 -10.47 16.61 -22.82
CA VAL A 306 -10.94 15.74 -21.74
C VAL A 306 -10.62 14.31 -22.11
N SER A 307 -10.17 13.50 -21.15
CA SER A 307 -9.93 12.07 -21.40
C SER A 307 -11.24 11.39 -21.78
N PRO A 308 -11.27 10.52 -22.81
CA PRO A 308 -12.42 9.65 -23.08
C PRO A 308 -12.65 8.63 -21.95
N GLU A 309 -11.62 8.35 -21.14
CA GLU A 309 -11.68 7.42 -20.02
C GLU A 309 -11.88 8.18 -18.72
N THR A 310 -13.06 8.05 -18.11
CA THR A 310 -13.40 8.73 -16.85
C THR A 310 -13.26 7.82 -15.62
N THR A 311 -12.99 6.54 -15.82
CA THR A 311 -12.85 5.55 -14.74
C THR A 311 -11.53 4.81 -14.86
N PRO A 312 -10.83 4.55 -13.75
CA PRO A 312 -9.60 3.78 -13.78
C PRO A 312 -9.85 2.35 -14.31
N PRO A 313 -8.88 1.78 -15.04
CA PRO A 313 -8.83 0.35 -15.38
C PRO A 313 -8.99 -0.53 -14.13
N SER A 314 -9.45 -1.76 -14.30
CA SER A 314 -9.70 -2.71 -13.19
C SER A 314 -8.53 -2.84 -12.23
N GLU A 315 -7.34 -2.99 -12.78
CA GLU A 315 -6.04 -3.10 -12.10
C GLU A 315 -5.61 -1.81 -11.39
N CYS A 316 -6.23 -0.68 -11.73
CA CYS A 316 -5.99 0.62 -11.11
C CYS A 316 -7.11 1.03 -10.13
N ARG A 317 -8.16 0.22 -9.98
CA ARG A 317 -9.30 0.55 -9.12
C ARG A 317 -8.94 0.31 -7.68
N LEU A 318 -8.95 1.40 -6.91
CA LEU A 318 -8.89 1.32 -5.47
C LEU A 318 -10.27 0.91 -4.91
N PRO A 319 -10.35 0.04 -3.89
CA PRO A 319 -11.60 -0.40 -3.30
C PRO A 319 -12.46 0.78 -2.84
N SER A 320 -13.77 0.77 -3.05
CA SER A 320 -14.63 1.93 -2.71
C SER A 320 -14.76 2.20 -1.20
N SER A 321 -14.40 1.24 -0.35
CA SER A 321 -14.44 1.32 1.12
C SER A 321 -13.04 1.14 1.67
N LEU A 322 -12.16 2.08 1.37
CA LEU A 322 -10.88 2.12 2.04
C LEU A 322 -11.11 2.90 3.33
N ASP A 323 -11.58 2.19 4.36
CA ASP A 323 -11.19 2.52 5.73
C ASP A 323 -9.69 2.17 5.82
N TYR A 324 -8.85 2.89 5.04
CA TYR A 324 -7.40 2.79 5.05
C TYR A 324 -7.01 3.03 6.49
N GLY A 325 -6.81 1.94 7.23
CA GLY A 325 -6.89 1.93 8.68
C GLY A 325 -6.16 3.14 9.23
N GLN A 326 -6.89 4.20 9.56
CA GLN A 326 -6.30 5.23 10.38
C GLN A 326 -5.85 4.47 11.62
N CYS A 327 -4.79 4.92 12.27
CA CYS A 327 -4.58 4.54 13.66
C CYS A 327 -5.67 5.23 14.51
N SER A 328 -6.95 5.09 14.12
CA SER A 328 -8.11 5.44 14.89
C SER A 328 -8.06 4.55 16.13
N VAL A 329 -8.06 5.27 17.25
CA VAL A 329 -8.10 4.73 18.59
C VAL A 329 -9.33 3.82 18.60
N LEU A 330 -9.14 2.52 18.83
CA LEU A 330 -10.26 1.68 19.27
C LEU A 330 -10.86 2.44 20.45
N HIS A 331 -12.12 2.89 20.33
CA HIS A 331 -12.85 3.38 21.48
C HIS A 331 -12.95 2.20 22.46
N LEU A 332 -11.93 2.09 23.30
CA LEU A 332 -11.91 1.22 24.46
C LEU A 332 -13.12 1.64 25.27
N SER A 333 -14.16 0.83 25.23
CA SER A 333 -15.32 1.01 26.09
C SER A 333 -14.82 0.83 27.52
N SER A 334 -14.51 1.96 28.16
CA SER A 334 -13.89 2.02 29.47
C SER A 334 -14.82 1.39 30.51
N SER A 335 -14.54 0.14 30.87
CA SER A 335 -15.01 -0.43 32.13
C SER A 335 -13.95 -0.10 33.18
N SER A 336 -14.21 0.95 33.95
CA SER A 336 -13.36 1.36 35.05
C SER A 336 -13.36 0.30 36.15
N SER A 337 -12.21 -0.33 36.42
CA SER A 337 -11.95 -1.01 37.68
C SER A 337 -10.57 -0.64 38.19
N HIS A 338 -10.55 -0.20 39.45
CA HIS A 338 -9.43 0.39 40.19
C HIS A 338 -8.14 -0.44 40.20
N LEU A 339 -7.01 0.30 40.14
CA LEU A 339 -5.64 -0.13 40.43
C LEU A 339 -5.47 -0.65 41.87
N PRO A 340 -4.43 -1.46 42.11
CA PRO A 340 -3.40 -0.99 43.02
C PRO A 340 -1.98 -1.08 42.44
N SER A 341 -1.14 -0.18 42.96
CA SER A 341 0.27 0.03 42.63
C SER A 341 1.18 -1.05 43.20
N SER A 342 2.13 -1.52 42.40
CA SER A 342 3.46 -1.93 42.86
C SER A 342 4.43 -2.05 41.68
N SER A 343 5.63 -1.56 41.93
CA SER A 343 6.74 -1.36 41.01
C SER A 343 7.59 -2.61 40.82
N SER A 344 7.79 -3.03 39.57
CA SER A 344 9.02 -3.70 39.10
C SER A 344 9.09 -3.57 37.57
N SER A 345 10.30 -3.35 37.06
CA SER A 345 10.59 -3.18 35.63
C SER A 345 10.56 -4.53 34.91
N SER A 346 9.44 -4.80 34.24
CA SER A 346 9.34 -5.78 33.17
C SER A 346 8.36 -5.25 32.11
N ILE A 347 8.59 -5.61 30.85
CA ILE A 347 7.81 -5.17 29.69
C ILE A 347 6.33 -5.50 29.94
N ARG A 348 5.52 -4.47 30.23
CA ARG A 348 4.08 -4.60 30.46
C ARG A 348 3.36 -4.42 29.13
N ALA A 349 3.12 -5.53 28.43
CA ALA A 349 2.00 -5.61 27.50
C ALA A 349 0.70 -5.57 28.33
N THR A 350 -0.19 -4.64 28.04
CA THR A 350 -1.49 -4.58 28.72
C THR A 350 -2.41 -5.60 28.07
N GLN A 351 -2.44 -6.84 28.59
CA GLN A 351 -3.47 -7.81 28.21
C GLN A 351 -4.81 -7.35 28.78
N ILE A 352 -5.77 -7.07 27.91
CA ILE A 352 -7.16 -6.78 28.30
C ILE A 352 -8.02 -7.95 27.80
N SER A 353 -8.36 -8.86 28.72
CA SER A 353 -9.37 -9.88 28.47
C SER A 353 -10.75 -9.22 28.54
N SER A 354 -11.44 -9.10 27.41
CA SER A 354 -12.86 -8.75 27.38
C SER A 354 -13.68 -10.01 27.67
N SER A 355 -14.06 -10.21 28.93
CA SER A 355 -15.11 -11.17 29.25
C SER A 355 -16.47 -10.58 28.85
N LEU A 356 -16.96 -10.95 27.66
CA LEU A 356 -18.39 -10.88 27.40
C LEU A 356 -19.07 -11.78 28.45
N LYS A 357 -19.91 -11.19 29.30
CA LYS A 357 -20.82 -11.94 30.17
C LYS A 357 -21.68 -12.84 29.29
N SER A 358 -21.27 -14.09 29.15
CA SER A 358 -22.10 -15.17 28.66
C SER A 358 -23.25 -15.32 29.65
N THR A 359 -24.48 -15.11 29.19
CA THR A 359 -25.66 -15.54 29.93
C THR A 359 -25.63 -17.07 29.94
N GLN A 360 -25.14 -17.66 31.04
CA GLN A 360 -25.24 -19.08 31.30
C GLN A 360 -26.73 -19.45 31.39
N ALA A 361 -27.28 -20.00 30.31
CA ALA A 361 -28.41 -20.92 30.43
C ALA A 361 -27.84 -22.24 30.96
N SER A 362 -28.37 -22.74 32.08
CA SER A 362 -27.91 -23.97 32.71
C SER A 362 -28.03 -25.14 31.73
N LEU A 363 -26.89 -25.67 31.29
CA LEU A 363 -26.82 -26.97 30.62
C LEU A 363 -26.57 -28.03 31.69
N ASN A 364 -27.44 -29.03 31.73
CA ASN A 364 -27.25 -30.22 32.56
C ASN A 364 -25.88 -30.84 32.26
N GLY A 365 -25.18 -31.22 33.33
CA GLY A 365 -23.79 -31.63 33.28
C GLY A 365 -23.60 -32.91 32.47
N HIS A 366 -23.17 -32.78 31.21
CA HIS A 366 -22.15 -33.65 30.62
C HIS A 366 -21.54 -33.18 29.28
N GLU A 367 -21.78 -31.95 28.81
CA GLU A 367 -21.32 -31.51 27.48
C GLU A 367 -20.32 -30.34 27.56
N THR A 368 -19.11 -30.54 27.06
CA THR A 368 -18.19 -29.44 26.70
C THR A 368 -18.50 -29.00 25.27
N SER A 369 -19.35 -27.98 25.10
CA SER A 369 -19.52 -27.31 23.80
C SER A 369 -19.02 -25.88 23.86
N SER A 370 -18.19 -25.51 22.88
CA SER A 370 -17.82 -24.12 22.62
C SER A 370 -18.84 -23.50 21.66
N ARG A 371 -19.43 -22.37 22.04
CA ARG A 371 -20.31 -21.59 21.15
C ARG A 371 -19.52 -20.47 20.51
N CYS A 372 -19.51 -20.40 19.18
CA CYS A 372 -18.95 -19.29 18.42
C CYS A 372 -20.08 -18.55 17.71
N ILE A 373 -20.11 -17.22 17.84
CA ILE A 373 -21.12 -16.37 17.20
C ILE A 373 -20.39 -15.52 16.17
N ILE A 374 -20.75 -15.70 14.89
CA ILE A 374 -20.25 -14.88 13.79
C ILE A 374 -21.39 -13.97 13.33
N THR A 375 -21.14 -12.66 13.34
CA THR A 375 -22.10 -11.65 12.88
C THR A 375 -21.56 -11.00 11.61
N ASN A 376 -22.26 -11.19 10.49
CA ASN A 376 -21.94 -10.51 9.23
C ASN A 376 -22.95 -9.39 8.98
N THR A 377 -22.45 -8.16 8.82
CA THR A 377 -23.25 -6.98 8.50
C THR A 377 -22.94 -6.53 7.09
N ARG A 378 -23.96 -6.46 6.22
CA ARG A 378 -23.82 -5.92 4.88
C ARG A 378 -24.67 -4.67 4.73
N THR A 379 -24.02 -3.58 4.32
CA THR A 379 -24.65 -2.29 4.00
C THR A 379 -24.59 -2.04 2.50
N LYS A 380 -25.73 -1.68 1.91
CA LYS A 380 -25.81 -1.07 0.56
C LYS A 380 -26.31 0.36 0.69
N PHE A 381 -25.85 1.23 -0.20
CA PHE A 381 -26.22 2.65 -0.22
C PHE A 381 -27.75 2.81 -0.32
N GLN A 382 -28.33 3.58 0.61
CA GLN A 382 -29.75 3.94 0.70
C GLN A 382 -30.77 2.77 0.71
N ASN A 383 -30.81 1.97 1.79
CA ASN A 383 -32.05 1.46 2.44
C ASN A 383 -32.07 0.00 2.92
N THR A 384 -30.96 -0.71 3.09
CA THR A 384 -31.04 -2.00 3.83
C THR A 384 -29.74 -2.35 4.56
N ILE A 385 -29.87 -2.58 5.87
CA ILE A 385 -28.87 -3.25 6.70
C ILE A 385 -29.35 -4.68 6.87
N SER A 386 -28.61 -5.64 6.31
CA SER A 386 -28.86 -7.06 6.55
C SER A 386 -27.81 -7.58 7.54
N THR A 387 -28.26 -7.93 8.74
CA THR A 387 -27.42 -8.59 9.75
C THR A 387 -27.75 -10.07 9.78
N THR A 388 -26.78 -10.91 9.43
CA THR A 388 -26.92 -12.37 9.50
C THR A 388 -26.17 -12.89 10.72
N HIS A 389 -26.91 -13.49 11.65
CA HIS A 389 -26.35 -14.16 12.82
C HIS A 389 -26.16 -15.64 12.52
N ARG A 390 -24.94 -16.15 12.69
CA ARG A 390 -24.65 -17.58 12.63
C ARG A 390 -24.10 -18.01 13.99
N GLU A 391 -24.80 -18.92 14.65
CA GLU A 391 -24.35 -19.59 15.87
C GLU A 391 -23.82 -20.96 15.48
N TYR A 392 -22.56 -21.22 15.82
CA TYR A 392 -21.91 -22.51 15.62
C TYR A 392 -21.72 -23.18 16.97
N VAL A 393 -22.21 -24.41 17.08
CA VAL A 393 -22.02 -25.26 18.25
C VAL A 393 -21.18 -26.44 17.81
N THR A 394 -19.96 -26.55 18.34
CA THR A 394 -19.11 -27.73 18.21
C THR A 394 -19.29 -28.61 19.44
N GLY A 395 -19.70 -29.85 19.22
CA GLY A 395 -19.83 -30.89 20.23
C GLY A 395 -19.34 -32.23 19.66
N THR A 396 -19.03 -33.19 20.52
CA THR A 396 -18.43 -34.49 20.17
C THR A 396 -19.45 -35.59 19.90
N ASP A 397 -20.72 -35.26 19.64
CA ASP A 397 -21.79 -36.26 19.61
C ASP A 397 -22.05 -36.83 18.20
N LEU A 398 -22.40 -38.12 18.14
CA LEU A 398 -22.61 -38.89 16.90
C LEU A 398 -24.03 -38.77 16.32
N THR A 399 -24.87 -37.89 16.87
CA THR A 399 -26.25 -37.67 16.40
C THR A 399 -26.36 -36.40 15.55
N PRO A 400 -27.19 -36.39 14.48
CA PRO A 400 -27.35 -35.21 13.62
C PRO A 400 -27.90 -34.01 14.41
N ILE A 401 -27.11 -32.93 14.50
CA ILE A 401 -27.53 -31.69 15.15
C ILE A 401 -28.39 -30.89 14.17
N THR A 402 -29.61 -30.53 14.56
CA THR A 402 -30.46 -29.61 13.79
C THR A 402 -30.07 -28.17 14.11
N LEU A 403 -29.45 -27.47 13.15
CA LEU A 403 -29.09 -26.06 13.29
C LEU A 403 -30.30 -25.17 12.99
N SER A 404 -30.70 -24.31 13.93
CA SER A 404 -31.71 -23.27 13.68
C SER A 404 -31.03 -21.93 13.41
N SER A 405 -31.35 -21.28 12.29
CA SER A 405 -30.95 -19.89 12.04
C SER A 405 -32.13 -18.95 12.28
N LYS A 406 -31.87 -17.83 12.96
CA LYS A 406 -32.85 -16.75 13.15
C LYS A 406 -32.32 -15.50 12.46
N VAL A 407 -32.98 -15.09 11.38
CA VAL A 407 -32.68 -13.84 10.69
C VAL A 407 -33.53 -12.74 11.31
N VAL A 408 -32.88 -11.67 11.77
CA VAL A 408 -33.57 -10.47 12.27
C VAL A 408 -33.25 -9.32 11.32
N THR A 409 -34.27 -8.76 10.70
CA THR A 409 -34.15 -7.63 9.77
C THR A 409 -34.66 -6.37 10.45
N TYR A 410 -33.85 -5.32 10.47
CA TYR A 410 -34.25 -4.00 10.96
C TYR A 410 -34.38 -3.02 9.79
N PHE A 411 -35.42 -2.19 9.81
CA PHE A 411 -35.61 -1.10 8.87
C PHE A 411 -35.36 0.22 9.60
N ILE A 412 -34.42 1.03 9.11
CA ILE A 412 -34.20 2.38 9.60
C ILE A 412 -34.82 3.33 8.58
N ALA A 413 -35.94 3.97 8.94
CA ALA A 413 -36.49 5.07 8.16
C ALA A 413 -35.67 6.33 8.46
N GLY A 414 -34.90 6.81 7.48
CA GLY A 414 -34.21 8.09 7.60
C GLY A 414 -35.23 9.23 7.62
N ASN A 415 -35.34 9.92 8.76
CA ASN A 415 -36.10 11.18 8.84
C ASN A 415 -35.45 12.21 7.91
N GLN A 416 -36.13 12.56 6.82
CA GLN A 416 -35.78 13.75 6.03
C GLN A 416 -36.12 14.99 6.85
N THR A 417 -35.09 15.72 7.27
CA THR A 417 -35.25 17.10 7.74
C THR A 417 -35.56 17.99 6.53
N GLN A 418 -36.84 18.19 6.23
CA GLN A 418 -37.28 19.20 5.26
C GLN A 418 -36.93 20.60 5.80
N LYS A 419 -35.98 21.25 5.14
CA LYS A 419 -35.71 22.68 5.31
C LYS A 419 -36.78 23.42 4.49
N MET A 420 -37.88 23.84 5.12
CA MET A 420 -38.79 24.80 4.50
C MET A 420 -38.07 26.15 4.41
N SER A 421 -37.73 26.59 3.20
CA SER A 421 -37.39 27.98 2.89
C SER A 421 -38.69 28.75 2.70
N SER A 422 -38.89 29.82 3.48
CA SER A 422 -39.92 30.82 3.24
C SER A 422 -39.45 31.81 2.17
N SER A 423 -40.12 31.79 1.03
CA SER A 423 -40.49 32.94 0.21
C SER A 423 -41.64 32.53 -0.70
#